data_AF-A0A2V9DG29-F1
#
_entry.id   AF-A0A2V9DG29-F1
#
_cell.length_a   1.000
_cell.length_b   1.000
_cell.length_c   1.000
_cell.angle_alpha   90.00
_cell.angle_beta   90.00
_cell.angle_gamma   90.00
#
_symmetry.space_group_name_H-M   'P 1'
#
loop_
_entity.id
_entity.type
_entity.pdbx_description
1 polymer ?
#
loop_
_entity_poly.entity_id
_entity_poly.type
_entity_poly.pdbx_seq_one_letter_code
_entity_poly.pdbx_strand_id
1 'polypeptide(L)'
;MTFSSDELILALVSLVRATRPSMLRQEADGFSVDFEAIARSKTPGDADRLLLKMGSVMGAETPYPAKNPDSSVSLDLDAGEARQIADALAKLETVQAWPEDVMEMSRALRARLASDAAGGDEEAT
;
A
#
# COMPACT_ATOMS: atom_id res chain seq x y z
N MET A 1 8.24 -8.07 3.47
CA MET A 1 6.90 -8.68 3.28
C MET A 1 6.55 -8.83 1.80
N THR A 2 5.72 -9.80 1.43
CA THR A 2 5.31 -10.03 0.02
C THR A 2 3.82 -9.76 -0.17
N PHE A 3 3.50 -8.99 -1.21
CA PHE A 3 2.16 -8.56 -1.60
C PHE A 3 1.81 -9.13 -2.97
N SER A 4 0.57 -9.57 -3.14
CA SER A 4 0.00 -9.73 -4.48
C SER A 4 -0.23 -8.36 -5.13
N SER A 5 -0.38 -8.34 -6.46
CA SER A 5 -0.68 -7.11 -7.20
C SER A 5 -1.91 -6.37 -6.64
N ASP A 6 -3.01 -7.08 -6.39
CA ASP A 6 -4.23 -6.52 -5.78
C ASP A 6 -4.00 -6.00 -4.34
N GLU A 7 -3.25 -6.74 -3.51
CA GLU A 7 -2.92 -6.32 -2.15
C GLU A 7 -2.09 -5.02 -2.15
N LEU A 8 -1.14 -4.91 -3.09
CA LEU A 8 -0.29 -3.73 -3.24
C LEU A 8 -1.10 -2.52 -3.72
N ILE A 9 -1.99 -2.72 -4.69
CA ILE A 9 -2.94 -1.72 -5.17
C ILE A 9 -3.81 -1.24 -4.01
N LEU A 10 -4.42 -2.16 -3.27
CA LEU A 10 -5.32 -1.85 -2.15
C LEU A 10 -4.58 -1.07 -1.07
N ALA A 11 -3.37 -1.51 -0.71
CA ALA A 11 -2.53 -0.84 0.27
C ALA A 11 -2.15 0.57 -0.18
N LEU A 12 -1.77 0.74 -1.45
CA LEU A 12 -1.43 2.03 -2.05
C LEU A 12 -2.64 2.98 -2.01
N VAL A 13 -3.79 2.56 -2.54
CA VAL A 13 -5.01 3.38 -2.60
C VAL A 13 -5.46 3.76 -1.20
N SER A 14 -5.39 2.84 -0.24
CA SER A 14 -5.68 3.09 1.17
C SER A 14 -4.75 4.16 1.74
N LEU A 15 -3.44 4.01 1.53
CA LEU A 15 -2.43 4.93 2.05
C LEU A 15 -2.54 6.32 1.44
N VAL A 16 -2.72 6.42 0.12
CA VAL A 16 -2.95 7.68 -0.58
C VAL A 16 -4.22 8.34 -0.06
N ARG A 17 -5.35 7.61 0.06
CA ARG A 17 -6.58 8.19 0.62
C ARG A 17 -6.41 8.68 2.05
N ALA A 18 -5.67 7.94 2.88
CA ALA A 18 -5.49 8.27 4.30
C ALA A 18 -4.56 9.47 4.53
N THR A 19 -3.58 9.69 3.64
CA THR A 19 -2.51 10.66 3.86
C THR A 19 -2.57 11.84 2.88
N ARG A 20 -2.90 11.58 1.61
CA ARG A 20 -2.91 12.56 0.51
C ARG A 20 -4.00 12.24 -0.51
N PRO A 21 -5.30 12.35 -0.16
CA PRO A 21 -6.39 11.98 -1.06
C PRO A 21 -6.38 12.77 -2.38
N SER A 22 -5.86 14.00 -2.38
CA SER A 22 -5.72 14.84 -3.57
C SER A 22 -4.78 14.28 -4.64
N MET A 23 -3.94 13.30 -4.32
CA MET A 23 -3.07 12.62 -5.27
C MET A 23 -3.77 11.51 -6.05
N LEU A 24 -4.85 10.96 -5.50
CA LEU A 24 -5.64 9.93 -6.16
C LEU A 24 -6.59 10.59 -7.14
N ARG A 25 -6.28 10.52 -8.44
CA ARG A 25 -7.18 10.98 -9.50
C ARG A 25 -7.99 9.80 -10.00
N GLN A 26 -9.31 9.89 -9.84
CA GLN A 26 -10.23 8.92 -10.42
C GLN A 26 -10.33 9.21 -11.92
N GLU A 27 -10.02 8.22 -12.74
CA GLU A 27 -10.09 8.28 -14.20
C GLU A 27 -11.14 7.29 -14.72
N ALA A 28 -11.48 7.38 -16.01
CA ALA A 28 -12.55 6.59 -16.61
C ALA A 28 -12.30 5.06 -16.55
N ASP A 29 -11.02 4.65 -16.49
CA ASP A 29 -10.59 3.25 -16.48
C ASP A 29 -9.97 2.81 -15.14
N GLY A 30 -9.99 3.67 -14.11
CA GLY A 30 -9.39 3.34 -12.81
C GLY A 30 -8.93 4.54 -11.99
N PHE A 31 -7.75 4.42 -11.39
CA PHE A 31 -7.16 5.46 -10.55
C PHE A 31 -5.70 5.70 -10.94
N SER A 32 -5.34 6.96 -11.02
CA SER A 32 -3.97 7.43 -11.23
C SER A 32 -3.46 8.08 -9.94
N VAL A 33 -2.23 7.75 -9.54
CA VAL A 33 -1.57 8.34 -8.37
C VAL A 33 -0.49 9.30 -8.84
N ASP A 34 -0.59 10.57 -8.42
CA ASP A 34 0.37 11.61 -8.77
C ASP A 34 1.64 11.52 -7.88
N PHE A 35 2.54 10.57 -8.18
CA PHE A 35 3.81 10.43 -7.45
C PHE A 35 4.75 11.62 -7.66
N GLU A 36 4.58 12.38 -8.75
CA GLU A 36 5.35 13.61 -9.00
C GLU A 36 5.12 14.65 -7.91
N ALA A 37 3.89 14.77 -7.38
CA ALA A 37 3.59 15.67 -6.26
C ALA A 37 4.43 15.36 -5.01
N ILE A 38 4.71 14.08 -4.75
CA ILE A 38 5.60 13.67 -3.65
C ILE A 38 7.06 13.90 -4.02
N ALA A 39 7.47 13.49 -5.22
CA ALA A 39 8.85 13.64 -5.68
C ALA A 39 9.30 15.12 -5.72
N ARG A 40 8.37 16.05 -5.98
CA ARG A 40 8.60 17.50 -5.94
C ARG A 40 8.52 18.10 -4.53
N SER A 41 8.07 17.34 -3.54
CA SER A 41 7.97 17.79 -2.15
C SER A 41 9.36 17.98 -1.54
N LYS A 42 9.61 19.15 -0.95
CA LYS A 42 10.90 19.46 -0.30
C LYS A 42 11.08 18.77 1.07
N THR A 43 9.98 18.29 1.65
CA THR A 43 9.95 17.60 2.93
C THR A 43 8.99 16.40 2.83
N PRO A 44 9.39 15.29 2.20
CA PRO A 44 8.58 14.08 2.19
C PRO A 44 8.51 13.52 3.62
N GLY A 45 7.29 13.32 4.13
CA GLY A 45 7.07 12.64 5.41
C GLY A 45 7.24 11.13 5.30
N ASP A 46 7.04 10.39 6.39
CA ASP A 46 7.18 8.93 6.40
C ASP A 46 6.22 8.24 5.42
N ALA A 47 4.96 8.70 5.35
CA ALA A 47 3.98 8.20 4.39
C ALA A 47 4.40 8.46 2.93
N ASP A 48 5.05 9.58 2.66
CA ASP A 48 5.51 9.95 1.32
C ASP A 48 6.63 9.03 0.84
N ARG A 49 7.57 8.71 1.74
CA ARG A 49 8.64 7.75 1.47
C ARG A 49 8.09 6.37 1.19
N LEU A 50 7.11 5.93 1.98
CA LEU A 50 6.43 4.66 1.79
C LEU A 50 5.69 4.60 0.44
N LEU A 51 4.97 5.66 0.08
CA LEU A 51 4.30 5.77 -1.22
C LEU A 51 5.31 5.73 -2.38
N LEU A 52 6.44 6.42 -2.27
CA LEU A 52 7.52 6.33 -3.26
C LEU A 52 8.10 4.91 -3.34
N LYS A 53 8.30 4.23 -2.21
CA LYS A 53 8.78 2.84 -2.15
C LYS A 53 7.83 1.91 -2.90
N MET A 54 6.53 1.97 -2.59
CA MET A 54 5.48 1.20 -3.28
C MET A 54 5.41 1.55 -4.77
N GLY A 55 5.43 2.84 -5.10
CA GLY A 55 5.42 3.35 -6.48
C GLY A 55 6.63 2.89 -7.29
N SER A 56 7.82 2.88 -6.69
CA SER A 56 9.04 2.41 -7.35
C SER A 56 9.00 0.93 -7.66
N VAL A 57 8.46 0.09 -6.76
CA VAL A 57 8.36 -1.34 -7.03
C VAL A 57 7.33 -1.62 -8.13
N MET A 58 6.17 -0.94 -8.08
CA MET A 58 5.17 -1.02 -9.14
C MET A 58 5.62 -0.45 -10.50
N GLY A 59 6.51 0.55 -10.50
CA GLY A 59 7.03 1.20 -11.71
C GLY A 59 8.28 0.53 -12.30
N ALA A 60 9.10 -0.11 -11.46
CA ALA A 60 10.26 -0.89 -11.88
C ALA A 60 9.86 -2.22 -12.54
N GLU A 61 8.71 -2.78 -12.14
CA GLU A 61 8.00 -3.81 -12.89
C GLU A 61 7.19 -3.14 -14.03
N THR A 62 7.87 -2.80 -15.13
CA THR A 62 7.19 -2.37 -16.37
C THR A 62 6.10 -3.35 -16.81
N PRO A 63 5.01 -2.88 -17.42
CA PRO A 63 3.91 -2.10 -16.84
C PRO A 63 3.04 -2.95 -15.88
N TYR A 64 2.31 -2.25 -14.99
CA TYR A 64 1.18 -2.75 -14.17
C TYR A 64 0.41 -3.93 -14.82
N PRO A 65 -0.05 -4.91 -14.03
CA PRO A 65 0.04 -6.36 -14.27
C PRO A 65 -0.93 -6.88 -15.34
N ALA A 66 -0.98 -6.27 -16.51
CA ALA A 66 -1.65 -6.85 -17.67
C ALA A 66 -0.94 -8.14 -18.14
N LYS A 67 0.30 -8.40 -17.69
CA LYS A 67 1.08 -9.57 -18.08
C LYS A 67 1.22 -10.68 -17.04
N ASN A 68 1.04 -10.44 -15.74
CA ASN A 68 1.12 -11.47 -14.70
C ASN A 68 0.39 -11.04 -13.41
N PRO A 69 -0.92 -11.35 -13.27
CA PRO A 69 -1.66 -11.09 -12.02
C PRO A 69 -1.13 -11.90 -10.82
N ASP A 70 -0.44 -13.01 -11.06
CA ASP A 70 0.24 -13.83 -10.04
C ASP A 70 1.61 -13.30 -9.60
N SER A 71 2.08 -12.16 -10.14
CA SER A 71 3.37 -11.60 -9.74
C SER A 71 3.30 -11.13 -8.29
N SER A 72 4.08 -11.78 -7.44
CA SER A 72 4.23 -11.47 -6.03
C SER A 72 5.32 -10.43 -5.86
N VAL A 73 4.96 -9.30 -5.29
CA VAL A 73 5.81 -8.14 -5.11
C VAL A 73 6.37 -8.12 -3.70
N SER A 74 7.68 -8.26 -3.57
CA SER A 74 8.34 -8.17 -2.27
C SER A 74 8.64 -6.71 -1.95
N LEU A 75 8.01 -6.19 -0.89
CA LEU A 75 8.30 -4.88 -0.33
C LEU A 75 9.01 -5.07 1.01
N ASP A 76 10.19 -4.46 1.13
CA ASP A 76 10.84 -4.32 2.42
C ASP A 76 10.05 -3.28 3.23
N LEU A 77 9.52 -3.65 4.39
CA LEU A 77 8.69 -2.80 5.23
C LEU A 77 9.23 -2.85 6.65
N ASP A 78 9.51 -1.68 7.21
CA ASP A 78 9.77 -1.57 8.64
C ASP A 78 8.46 -1.68 9.45
N ALA A 79 8.55 -2.03 10.73
CA ALA A 79 7.38 -2.15 11.61
C ALA A 79 6.52 -0.87 11.65
N GLY A 80 7.14 0.30 11.51
CA GLY A 80 6.44 1.59 11.40
C GLY A 80 5.66 1.73 10.09
N GLU A 81 6.27 1.33 8.97
CA GLU A 81 5.65 1.37 7.64
C GLU A 81 4.48 0.36 7.56
N ALA A 82 4.69 -0.87 8.03
CA ALA A 82 3.66 -1.90 8.08
C ALA A 82 2.44 -1.44 8.90
N ARG A 83 2.69 -0.79 10.04
CA ARG A 83 1.63 -0.22 10.89
C ARG A 83 0.91 0.94 10.21
N GLN A 84 1.61 1.76 9.42
CA GLN A 84 1.00 2.83 8.62
C GLN A 84 0.06 2.27 7.55
N ILE A 85 0.46 1.22 6.84
CA ILE A 85 -0.39 0.55 5.85
C ILE A 85 -1.61 -0.03 6.55
N ALA A 86 -1.41 -0.71 7.68
CA ALA A 86 -2.51 -1.26 8.44
C ALA A 86 -3.50 -0.15 8.83
N ASP A 87 -3.05 0.94 9.44
CA ASP A 87 -3.92 2.07 9.84
C ASP A 87 -4.68 2.66 8.64
N ALA A 88 -4.02 2.81 7.49
CA ALA A 88 -4.66 3.26 6.26
C ALA A 88 -5.75 2.31 5.76
N LEU A 89 -5.54 1.00 5.84
CA LEU A 89 -6.53 -0.03 5.50
C LEU A 89 -7.75 0.03 6.44
N ALA A 90 -7.55 0.25 7.75
CA ALA A 90 -8.68 0.46 8.67
C ALA A 90 -9.47 1.72 8.32
N LYS A 91 -8.79 2.81 7.96
CA LYS A 91 -9.46 4.02 7.51
C LYS A 91 -10.27 3.74 6.25
N LEU A 92 -9.71 2.99 5.29
CA LEU A 92 -10.43 2.61 4.08
C LEU A 92 -11.75 1.89 4.39
N GLU A 93 -11.76 0.93 5.32
CA GLU A 93 -12.97 0.21 5.78
C GLU A 93 -14.07 1.16 6.32
N THR A 94 -13.70 2.34 6.82
CA THR A 94 -14.63 3.31 7.42
C THR A 94 -15.11 4.41 6.47
N VAL A 95 -14.43 4.60 5.33
CA VAL A 95 -14.72 5.72 4.41
C VAL A 95 -15.98 5.47 3.57
N GLN A 96 -16.26 4.22 3.20
CA GLN A 96 -17.43 3.84 2.41
C GLN A 96 -17.73 2.35 2.58
N ALA A 97 -18.93 1.93 2.17
CA ALA A 97 -19.24 0.51 2.05
C ALA A 97 -18.44 -0.11 0.90
N TRP A 98 -17.44 -0.91 1.23
CA TRP A 98 -16.69 -1.72 0.27
C TRP A 98 -17.35 -3.08 0.10
N PRO A 99 -17.18 -3.73 -1.07
CA PRO A 99 -17.61 -5.11 -1.25
C PRO A 99 -16.88 -6.04 -0.27
N GLU A 100 -17.53 -7.16 0.07
CA GLU A 100 -17.02 -8.14 1.05
C GLU A 100 -15.61 -8.63 0.69
N ASP A 101 -15.33 -8.93 -0.58
CA ASP A 101 -14.00 -9.35 -1.04
C ASP A 101 -12.89 -8.35 -0.67
N VAL A 102 -13.17 -7.05 -0.80
CA VAL A 102 -12.19 -5.99 -0.46
C VAL A 102 -12.02 -5.89 1.05
N MET A 103 -13.08 -6.08 1.83
CA MET A 103 -13.00 -6.10 3.29
C MET A 103 -12.24 -7.32 3.80
N GLU A 104 -12.49 -8.50 3.25
CA GLU A 104 -11.74 -9.72 3.59
C GLU A 104 -10.26 -9.58 3.24
N MET A 105 -9.94 -9.05 2.06
CA MET A 105 -8.57 -8.78 1.63
C MET A 105 -7.89 -7.76 2.53
N SER A 106 -8.56 -6.64 2.84
CA SER A 106 -8.06 -5.62 3.77
C SER A 106 -7.75 -6.21 5.14
N ARG A 107 -8.66 -7.04 5.66
CA ARG A 107 -8.52 -7.67 6.99
C ARG A 107 -7.41 -8.71 7.01
N ALA A 108 -7.33 -9.56 5.98
CA ALA A 108 -6.27 -10.54 5.82
C ALA A 108 -4.90 -9.85 5.72
N LEU A 109 -4.80 -8.79 4.92
CA LEU A 109 -3.57 -8.02 4.76
C LEU A 109 -3.16 -7.33 6.07
N ARG A 110 -4.11 -6.71 6.78
CA ARG A 110 -3.87 -6.13 8.12
C ARG A 110 -3.37 -7.16 9.12
N ALA A 111 -3.97 -8.35 9.13
CA ALA A 111 -3.54 -9.43 10.02
C ALA A 111 -2.09 -9.87 9.70
N ARG A 112 -1.75 -10.00 8.41
CA ARG A 112 -0.39 -10.34 7.99
C ARG A 112 0.62 -9.25 8.35
N LEU A 113 0.28 -7.97 8.14
CA LEU A 113 1.12 -6.83 8.52
C LEU A 113 1.36 -6.76 10.03
N ALA A 114 0.34 -7.10 10.84
CA ALA A 114 0.47 -7.16 12.29
C ALA A 114 1.37 -8.34 12.74
N SER A 115 1.27 -9.49 12.08
CA SER A 115 2.14 -10.65 12.35
C SER A 115 3.58 -10.43 11.91
N ASP A 116 3.81 -9.80 10.75
CA ASP A 116 5.15 -9.49 10.23
C ASP A 116 5.86 -8.46 11.14
N ALA A 117 5.12 -7.47 11.65
CA ALA A 117 5.63 -6.52 12.64
C ALA A 117 5.90 -7.15 14.03
N ALA A 118 5.23 -8.26 14.37
CA ALA A 118 5.42 -8.97 15.63
C ALA A 118 6.54 -10.02 15.57
N GLY A 119 6.78 -10.61 14.39
CA GLY A 119 7.81 -11.64 14.18
C GLY A 119 9.24 -11.12 14.03
N GLY A 120 9.46 -9.80 14.02
CA GLY A 120 10.79 -9.18 13.96
C GLY A 120 11.55 -9.15 15.30
N ASP A 121 10.96 -9.67 16.39
CA ASP A 121 11.51 -9.61 17.75
C ASP A 121 11.80 -11.02 18.34
N GLU A 122 12.01 -12.04 17.50
CA GLU A 122 12.35 -13.42 17.93
C GLU A 122 13.73 -13.87 17.39
N GLU A 123 14.79 -13.08 17.61
CA GLU A 123 16.16 -13.62 17.56
C GLU A 123 17.09 -12.87 18.54
N ALA A 124 16.95 -13.15 19.83
CA ALA A 124 17.98 -12.89 20.84
C ALA A 124 17.81 -13.78 22.08
N THR A 125 18.40 -14.98 22.05
CA THR A 125 18.83 -15.72 23.25
C THR A 125 19.97 -16.65 22.88
#